data_AF-R7HNQ5-F1
#
_entry.id   AF-R7HNQ5-F1
#
_cell.length_a   1.000
_cell.length_b   1.000
_cell.length_c   1.000
_cell.angle_alpha   90.00
_cell.angle_beta   90.00
_cell.angle_gamma   90.00
#
_symmetry.space_group_name_H-M   'P 1'
#
loop_
_entity.id
_entity.type
_entity.pdbx_description
1 polymer ?
#
loop_
_entity_poly.entity_id
_entity_poly.type
_entity_poly.pdbx_seq_one_letter_code
_entity_poly.pdbx_strand_id
1 'polypeptide(L)'
;MKKKKKKGFTKVERFLYKSSLVIIVFLVVGIVFTSTAVSKMNIELQDMNKKVEKALDTNESLAMKINEMASLDNIQSISRNLGLAYNNENIKTIE
;
A
#
# COMPACT_ATOMS: atom_id res chain seq x y z
N MET A 1 -32.39 25.29 66.14
CA MET A 1 -31.65 24.40 65.20
C MET A 1 -32.13 24.66 63.76
N LYS A 2 -31.33 25.30 62.90
CA LYS A 2 -31.70 25.55 61.49
C LYS A 2 -31.38 24.30 60.65
N LYS A 3 -32.43 23.63 60.13
CA LYS A 3 -32.31 22.42 59.29
C LYS A 3 -31.61 22.78 57.96
N LYS A 4 -30.42 22.20 57.72
CA LYS A 4 -29.71 22.30 56.44
C LYS A 4 -30.54 21.64 55.34
N LYS A 5 -31.13 22.43 54.44
CA LYS A 5 -31.77 21.91 53.23
C LYS A 5 -30.69 21.30 52.33
N LYS A 6 -30.79 20.01 52.02
CA LYS A 6 -29.94 19.34 51.02
C LYS A 6 -30.13 20.08 49.69
N LYS A 7 -29.09 20.76 49.22
CA LYS A 7 -29.05 21.42 47.91
C LYS A 7 -29.11 20.31 46.86
N GLY A 8 -30.28 20.07 46.28
CA GLY A 8 -30.42 19.15 45.15
C GLY A 8 -29.66 19.70 43.94
N PHE A 9 -29.24 18.79 43.06
CA PHE A 9 -28.57 19.09 41.79
C PHE A 9 -29.29 20.23 41.05
N THR A 10 -28.54 21.26 40.69
CA THR A 10 -29.08 22.38 39.91
C THR A 10 -29.42 21.92 38.49
N LYS A 11 -30.42 22.53 37.84
CA LYS A 11 -30.85 22.15 36.47
C LYS A 11 -29.69 22.17 35.47
N VAL A 12 -28.72 23.06 35.67
CA VAL A 12 -27.51 23.21 34.86
C VAL A 12 -26.56 22.01 35.03
N GLU A 13 -26.31 21.54 36.26
CA GLU A 13 -25.46 20.36 36.48
C GLU A 13 -26.03 19.11 35.82
N ARG A 14 -27.36 18.93 35.85
CA ARG A 14 -28.01 17.78 35.22
C ARG A 14 -27.91 17.84 33.68
N PHE A 15 -27.95 19.03 33.11
CA PHE A 15 -27.74 19.27 31.68
C PHE A 15 -26.29 19.01 31.26
N LEU A 16 -25.31 19.51 32.02
CA LEU A 16 -23.88 19.27 31.77
C LEU A 16 -23.54 17.78 31.80
N TYR A 17 -24.10 17.02 32.74
CA TYR A 17 -23.87 15.59 32.83
C TYR A 17 -24.46 14.83 31.63
N LYS A 18 -25.65 15.24 31.17
CA LYS A 18 -26.28 14.68 29.97
C LYS A 18 -25.49 15.02 28.70
N SER A 19 -25.04 16.26 28.55
CA SER A 19 -24.23 16.70 27.41
C SER A 19 -22.88 15.99 27.36
N SER A 20 -22.21 15.86 28.51
CA SER A 20 -20.95 15.12 28.63
C SER A 20 -21.09 13.66 28.19
N LEU A 21 -22.17 12.98 28.59
CA LEU A 21 -22.43 11.60 28.16
C LEU A 21 -22.60 11.50 26.64
N VAL A 22 -23.29 12.48 26.02
CA VAL A 22 -23.48 12.52 24.56
C VAL A 22 -22.15 12.74 23.85
N ILE A 23 -21.30 13.65 24.34
CA ILE A 23 -19.96 13.91 23.78
C ILE A 23 -19.10 12.63 23.82
N ILE A 24 -19.12 11.90 24.94
CA ILE A 24 -18.38 10.64 25.07
C ILE A 24 -18.82 9.63 24.01
N VAL A 25 -20.13 9.48 23.78
CA VAL A 25 -20.65 8.58 22.74
C VAL A 25 -20.19 9.01 21.34
N PHE A 26 -20.25 10.32 21.02
CA PHE A 26 -19.77 10.84 19.74
C PHE A 26 -18.26 10.64 19.54
N LEU A 27 -17.46 10.80 20.60
CA LEU A 27 -16.02 10.57 20.54
C LEU A 27 -15.70 9.10 20.24
N VAL A 28 -16.37 8.16 20.92
CA VAL A 28 -16.17 6.72 20.67
C VAL A 28 -16.51 6.37 19.22
N VAL A 29 -17.64 6.87 18.71
CA VAL A 29 -18.04 6.67 17.31
C VAL A 29 -16.99 7.27 16.37
N GLY A 30 -16.55 8.51 16.60
CA GLY A 30 -15.55 9.19 15.79
C GLY A 30 -14.20 8.45 15.73
N ILE A 31 -13.75 7.89 16.86
CA ILE A 31 -12.53 7.10 16.93
C ILE A 31 -12.64 5.83 16.06
N VAL A 32 -13.77 5.12 16.14
CA VAL A 32 -14.00 3.90 15.34
C VAL A 32 -14.08 4.21 13.84
N PHE A 33 -14.72 5.31 13.44
CA PHE A 33 -14.74 5.74 12.04
C PHE A 33 -13.33 6.08 11.54
N THR A 34 -12.55 6.81 12.35
CA THR A 34 -11.19 7.21 11.99
C THR A 34 -10.27 6.00 11.88
N SER A 35 -10.32 5.06 12.82
CA SER A 35 -9.51 3.83 12.77
C SER A 35 -9.86 2.95 11.57
N THR A 36 -11.13 2.89 11.20
CA THR A 36 -11.58 2.18 9.99
C THR A 36 -11.08 2.87 8.72
N ALA A 37 -11.15 4.20 8.66
CA ALA A 37 -10.65 4.97 7.52
C ALA A 37 -9.14 4.84 7.33
N VAL A 38 -8.36 4.92 8.42
CA VAL A 38 -6.91 4.70 8.40
C VAL A 38 -6.57 3.29 7.92
N SER A 39 -7.32 2.27 8.37
CA SER A 39 -7.11 0.88 7.93
C SER A 39 -7.40 0.70 6.44
N LYS A 40 -8.49 1.29 5.94
CA LYS A 40 -8.80 1.28 4.50
C LYS A 40 -7.71 1.96 3.67
N MET A 41 -7.24 3.12 4.13
CA MET A 41 -6.16 3.85 3.47
C MET A 41 -4.87 3.04 3.42
N ASN A 42 -4.52 2.30 4.49
CA ASN A 42 -3.35 1.43 4.50
C ASN A 42 -3.49 0.28 3.48
N ILE A 43 -4.67 -0.35 3.38
CA ILE A 43 -4.94 -1.39 2.38
C ILE A 43 -4.81 -0.83 0.97
N GLU A 44 -5.40 0.34 0.70
CA GLU A 44 -5.32 0.98 -0.61
C GLU A 44 -3.87 1.34 -0.99
N LEU A 45 -3.09 1.84 -0.03
CA LEU A 45 -1.66 2.09 -0.21
C LEU A 45 -0.89 0.80 -0.52
N GLN A 46 -1.17 -0.30 0.18
CA GLN A 46 -0.55 -1.60 -0.10
C GLN A 46 -0.91 -2.12 -1.50
N ASP A 47 -2.16 -2.02 -1.90
CA ASP A 47 -2.59 -2.44 -3.24
C ASP A 47 -1.96 -1.57 -4.33
N MET A 48 -1.85 -0.27 -4.10
CA MET A 48 -1.18 0.65 -5.01
C MET A 48 0.31 0.34 -5.13
N ASN A 49 1.01 0.09 -4.00
CA ASN A 49 2.40 -0.33 -4.01
C ASN A 49 2.61 -1.64 -4.77
N LYS A 50 1.74 -2.65 -4.56
CA LYS A 50 1.80 -3.92 -5.32
C LYS A 50 1.62 -3.72 -6.81
N LYS A 51 0.75 -2.79 -7.24
CA LYS A 51 0.57 -2.47 -8.66
C LYS A 51 1.82 -1.81 -9.24
N VAL A 52 2.42 -0.88 -8.51
CA VAL A 52 3.68 -0.22 -8.91
C VAL A 52 4.81 -1.23 -9.00
N GLU A 53 4.95 -2.11 -8.01
CA GLU A 53 5.97 -3.16 -7.98
C GLU A 53 5.83 -4.10 -9.17
N LYS A 54 4.61 -4.56 -9.49
CA LYS A 54 4.38 -5.35 -10.71
C LYS A 54 4.74 -4.60 -11.98
N ALA A 55 4.42 -3.32 -12.07
CA ALA A 55 4.78 -2.52 -13.24
C ALA A 55 6.30 -2.37 -13.39
N LEU A 56 7.01 -2.18 -12.27
CA LEU A 56 8.47 -2.12 -12.24
C LEU A 56 9.10 -3.45 -12.67
N ASP A 57 8.63 -4.57 -12.12
CA ASP A 57 9.11 -5.91 -12.49
C ASP A 57 8.88 -6.20 -13.99
N THR A 58 7.71 -5.83 -14.53
CA THR A 58 7.47 -5.95 -15.97
C THR A 58 8.39 -5.08 -16.81
N ASN A 59 8.68 -3.85 -16.37
CA ASN A 59 9.59 -2.95 -17.08
C ASN A 59 11.03 -3.48 -17.05
N GLU A 60 11.47 -4.01 -15.90
CA GLU A 60 12.78 -4.62 -15.75
C GLU A 60 12.91 -5.86 -16.64
N SER A 61 11.90 -6.74 -16.64
CA SER A 61 11.86 -7.92 -17.52
C SER A 61 11.89 -7.53 -19.01
N LEU A 62 11.16 -6.48 -19.41
CA LEU A 62 11.20 -5.98 -20.79
C LEU A 62 12.57 -5.40 -21.15
N ALA A 63 13.19 -4.64 -20.24
CA ALA A 63 14.53 -4.11 -20.44
C ALA A 63 15.58 -5.24 -20.58
N MET A 64 15.46 -6.30 -19.79
CA MET A 64 16.31 -7.48 -19.88
C MET A 64 16.18 -8.16 -21.24
N LYS A 65 14.95 -8.39 -21.72
CA LYS A 65 14.70 -8.95 -23.06
C LYS A 65 15.28 -8.09 -24.17
N ILE A 66 15.21 -6.77 -24.06
CA ILE A 66 15.82 -5.85 -25.03
C ILE A 66 17.35 -6.04 -25.05
N ASN A 67 17.98 -6.13 -23.89
CA ASN A 67 19.42 -6.32 -23.78
C ASN A 67 19.85 -7.69 -24.33
N GLU A 68 19.09 -8.75 -24.05
CA GLU A 68 19.32 -10.07 -24.64
C GLU A 68 19.21 -10.05 -26.16
N MET A 69 18.17 -9.41 -26.72
CA MET A 69 18.03 -9.27 -28.18
C MET A 69 19.21 -8.51 -28.80
N ALA A 70 19.63 -7.39 -28.19
CA ALA A 70 20.79 -6.64 -28.67
C ALA A 70 22.09 -7.46 -28.58
N SER A 71 22.26 -8.26 -27.53
CA SER A 71 23.37 -9.20 -27.39
C SER A 71 23.33 -10.29 -28.48
N LEU A 72 22.16 -10.86 -28.76
CA LEU A 72 21.96 -11.85 -29.83
C LEU A 72 22.28 -11.28 -31.21
N ASP A 73 21.85 -10.05 -31.51
CA ASP A 73 22.16 -9.38 -32.77
C ASP A 73 23.68 -9.16 -32.93
N ASN A 74 24.35 -8.76 -31.85
CA ASN A 74 25.80 -8.64 -31.82
C ASN A 74 26.48 -9.99 -32.11
N ILE A 75 26.07 -11.06 -31.44
CA ILE A 75 26.63 -12.41 -31.66
C ILE A 75 26.41 -12.87 -33.10
N GLN A 76 25.23 -12.63 -33.67
CA GLN A 76 24.94 -12.96 -35.07
C GLN A 76 25.82 -12.16 -36.03
N SER A 77 26.01 -10.86 -35.79
CA SER A 77 26.84 -9.99 -36.64
C SER A 77 28.31 -10.43 -36.67
N ILE A 78 28.89 -10.76 -35.50
CA ILE A 78 30.26 -11.25 -35.38
C ILE A 78 30.40 -12.60 -36.07
N SER A 79 29.44 -13.50 -35.87
CA SER A 79 29.43 -14.83 -36.50
C SER A 79 29.45 -14.70 -38.03
N ARG A 80 28.56 -13.86 -38.60
CA ARG A 80 28.54 -13.57 -40.05
C ARG A 80 29.86 -12.96 -40.55
N ASN A 81 30.45 -12.02 -39.79
CA ASN A 81 31.72 -11.39 -40.16
C ASN A 81 32.89 -12.39 -40.18
N LEU A 82 32.87 -13.39 -39.29
CA LEU A 82 33.87 -14.47 -39.24
C LEU A 82 33.56 -15.62 -40.23
N GLY A 83 32.51 -15.51 -41.04
CA GLY A 83 32.07 -16.58 -41.95
C GLY A 83 31.47 -17.80 -41.23
N LEU A 84 31.15 -17.67 -39.95
CA LEU A 84 30.57 -18.72 -39.12
C LEU A 84 29.04 -18.63 -39.16
N ALA A 85 28.37 -19.77 -39.36
CA ALA A 85 26.92 -19.83 -39.25
C ALA A 85 26.52 -19.94 -37.77
N TYR A 86 25.58 -19.10 -37.34
CA TYR A 86 24.97 -19.22 -36.02
C TYR A 86 24.07 -20.46 -36.01
N ASN A 87 24.50 -21.54 -35.34
CA ASN A 87 23.74 -22.80 -35.23
C ASN A 87 23.13 -22.93 -33.83
N ASN A 88 21.79 -22.81 -33.74
CA ASN A 88 21.05 -22.82 -32.48
C ASN A 88 20.86 -24.24 -31.89
N GLU A 89 21.14 -25.31 -32.65
CA GLU A 89 20.91 -26.69 -32.21
C GLU A 89 21.98 -27.23 -31.23
N ASN A 90 23.11 -26.53 -31.07
CA ASN A 90 24.26 -27.00 -30.29
C ASN A 90 24.68 -26.05 -29.15
N ILE A 91 23.74 -25.23 -28.65
CA ILE A 91 23.99 -24.34 -27.50
C ILE A 91 23.94 -25.19 -26.21
N LYS A 92 25.06 -25.28 -25.50
CA LYS A 92 25.10 -25.86 -24.14
C LYS A 92 24.86 -24.76 -23.11
N THR A 93 23.74 -24.83 -22.41
CA THR A 93 23.55 -24.07 -21.16
C THR A 93 24.44 -24.70 -20.10
N ILE A 94 25.41 -23.94 -19.60
CA ILE A 94 26.22 -24.36 -18.45
C ILE A 94 25.52 -23.77 -17.22
N GLU A 95 25.00 -24.64 -16.38
CA GLU A 95 24.41 -24.32 -15.07
C GLU A 95 25.50 -24.14 -14.01
#